data_AF-A0A1R4H686-F1
#
_entry.id   AF-A0A1R4H686-F1
#
_cell.length_a   1.000
_cell.length_b   1.000
_cell.length_c   1.000
_cell.angle_alpha   90.00
_cell.angle_beta   90.00
_cell.angle_gamma   90.00
#
_symmetry.space_group_name_H-M   'P 1'
#
loop_
_entity.id
_entity.type
_entity.pdbx_description
1 polymer ?
#
loop_
_entity_poly.entity_id
_entity_poly.type
_entity_poly.pdbx_seq_one_letter_code
_entity_poly.pdbx_strand_id
1 'polypeptide(L)'
;MKTYFQEDKKLSANELINVISENDELFSEHITSEFKVLTEIGNKFQIRHFEQDKIKLESNLHIDYLFYRMSCLIHLCTESLKNKQP
;
A
#
# COMPACT_ATOMS: atom_id res chain seq x y z
N MET A 1 -9.55 -6.47 0.42
CA MET A 1 -8.45 -6.02 1.32
C MET A 1 -8.90 -5.01 2.36
N LYS A 2 -9.43 -3.82 1.99
CA LYS A 2 -9.79 -2.80 3.00
C LYS A 2 -10.88 -3.20 3.99
N THR A 3 -11.70 -4.20 3.68
CA THR A 3 -12.70 -4.76 4.61
C THR A 3 -12.46 -6.25 4.90
N TYR A 4 -11.22 -6.72 4.69
CA TYR A 4 -10.90 -8.14 4.85
C TYR A 4 -11.05 -8.59 6.31
N PHE A 5 -10.70 -7.72 7.25
CA PHE A 5 -10.79 -8.03 8.68
C PHE A 5 -12.05 -7.44 9.33
N GLN A 6 -12.41 -6.20 8.97
CA GLN A 6 -13.52 -5.48 9.60
C GLN A 6 -14.25 -4.57 8.60
N GLU A 7 -15.50 -4.21 8.88
CA GLU A 7 -16.27 -3.24 8.08
C GLU A 7 -15.65 -1.83 8.15
N ASP A 8 -15.10 -1.47 9.31
CA ASP A 8 -14.32 -0.25 9.47
C ASP A 8 -12.99 -0.37 8.70
N LYS A 9 -12.87 0.44 7.65
CA LYS A 9 -11.71 0.44 6.74
C LYS A 9 -10.40 0.79 7.42
N LYS A 10 -10.43 1.60 8.48
CA LYS A 10 -9.22 2.01 9.21
C LYS A 10 -8.78 0.90 10.15
N LEU A 11 -9.72 0.31 10.88
CA LEU A 11 -9.41 -0.82 11.76
C LEU A 11 -8.90 -2.03 10.97
N SER A 12 -9.55 -2.35 9.84
CA SER A 12 -9.12 -3.42 8.95
C SER A 12 -7.74 -3.16 8.31
N ALA A 13 -7.39 -1.91 8.02
CA ALA A 13 -6.04 -1.56 7.55
C ALA A 13 -4.98 -1.71 8.65
N ASN A 14 -5.29 -1.30 9.88
CA ASN A 14 -4.39 -1.49 11.03
C ASN A 14 -4.16 -2.96 11.34
N GLU A 15 -5.20 -3.79 11.26
CA GLU A 15 -5.07 -5.23 11.47
C GLU A 15 -4.20 -5.89 10.40
N LEU A 16 -4.33 -5.47 9.13
CA LEU A 16 -3.44 -5.92 8.06
C LEU A 16 -1.98 -5.55 8.33
N ILE A 17 -1.71 -4.33 8.80
CA ILE A 17 -0.36 -3.87 9.15
C ILE A 17 0.22 -4.75 10.26
N ASN A 18 -0.55 -5.04 11.31
CA ASN A 18 -0.10 -5.91 12.40
C ASN A 18 0.24 -7.31 11.92
N VAL A 19 -0.55 -7.86 10.98
CA VAL A 19 -0.29 -9.17 10.38
C VAL A 19 0.99 -9.19 9.57
N ILE A 20 1.18 -8.20 8.70
CA ILE A 20 2.37 -8.07 7.85
C ILE A 20 3.63 -7.85 8.69
N SER A 21 3.49 -7.21 9.85
CA SER A 21 4.63 -6.84 10.69
C SER A 21 5.00 -7.89 11.72
N GLU A 22 4.24 -8.98 11.84
CA GLU A 22 4.53 -10.05 12.81
C GLU A 22 4.71 -9.55 14.26
N ASN A 23 4.03 -8.43 14.60
CA ASN A 23 4.17 -7.67 15.86
C ASN A 23 5.51 -6.95 16.08
N ASP A 24 6.36 -6.82 15.06
CA ASP A 24 7.53 -5.93 15.07
C ASP A 24 7.09 -4.47 14.92
N GLU A 25 7.34 -3.66 15.95
CA GLU A 25 6.94 -2.24 15.99
C GLU A 25 7.68 -1.38 14.97
N LEU A 26 8.98 -1.63 14.75
CA LEU A 26 9.79 -0.87 13.80
C LEU A 26 9.35 -1.14 12.37
N PHE A 27 9.08 -2.40 12.05
CA PHE A 27 8.57 -2.78 10.74
C PHE A 27 7.12 -2.31 10.54
N SER A 28 6.30 -2.32 11.58
CA SER A 28 4.94 -1.76 11.55
C SER A 28 4.94 -0.26 11.24
N GLU A 29 5.84 0.51 11.85
CA GLU A 29 6.03 1.92 11.51
C GLU A 29 6.50 2.10 10.07
N HIS A 30 7.50 1.31 9.65
CA HIS A 30 8.06 1.35 8.30
C HIS A 30 6.98 1.09 7.24
N ILE A 31 6.23 -0.01 7.36
CA ILE A 31 5.23 -0.41 6.38
C ILE A 31 4.04 0.58 6.36
N THR A 32 3.67 1.11 7.52
CA THR A 32 2.65 2.17 7.63
C THR A 32 3.08 3.42 6.88
N SER A 33 4.33 3.84 7.05
CA SER A 33 4.91 4.98 6.34
C SER A 33 4.91 4.74 4.82
N GLU A 34 5.32 3.55 4.39
CA GLU A 34 5.36 3.17 2.97
C GLU A 34 3.96 3.24 2.32
N PHE A 35 2.92 2.72 2.98
CA PHE A 35 1.54 2.83 2.49
C PHE A 35 1.07 4.29 2.36
N LYS A 36 1.42 5.15 3.32
CA LYS A 36 1.09 6.58 3.28
C LYS A 36 1.81 7.26 2.12
N VAL A 37 3.11 7.04 1.97
CA VAL A 37 3.92 7.62 0.90
C VAL A 37 3.37 7.24 -0.47
N LEU A 38 3.08 5.96 -0.72
CA LEU A 38 2.52 5.54 -2.02
C LEU A 38 1.11 6.06 -2.26
N THR A 39 0.31 6.23 -1.21
CA THR A 39 -1.01 6.89 -1.30
C THR A 39 -0.86 8.35 -1.70
N GLU A 40 0.08 9.07 -1.07
CA GLU A 40 0.36 10.47 -1.41
C GLU A 40 0.89 10.61 -2.83
N ILE A 41 1.84 9.76 -3.25
CA ILE A 41 2.35 9.73 -4.63
C ILE A 41 1.20 9.49 -5.59
N GLY A 42 0.37 8.47 -5.37
CA GLY A 42 -0.78 8.18 -6.24
C GLY A 42 -1.83 9.29 -6.28
N ASN A 43 -1.91 10.14 -5.25
CA ASN A 43 -2.81 11.30 -5.22
C ASN A 43 -2.21 12.55 -5.89
N LYS A 44 -0.89 12.76 -5.74
CA LYS A 44 -0.15 13.91 -6.27
C LYS A 44 0.13 13.78 -7.78
N PHE A 45 0.46 12.57 -8.22
CA PHE A 45 0.73 12.27 -9.62
C PHE A 45 -0.53 11.74 -10.31
N GLN A 46 -0.70 12.09 -11.57
CA GLN A 46 -1.86 11.75 -12.39
C GLN A 46 -1.87 10.25 -12.83
N ILE A 47 -1.68 9.32 -11.89
CA ILE A 47 -1.46 7.88 -12.16
C ILE A 47 -2.78 7.12 -12.31
N ARG A 48 -3.87 7.57 -11.68
CA ARG A 48 -5.15 6.84 -11.62
C ARG A 48 -6.34 7.54 -12.31
N HIS A 49 -6.27 8.85 -12.51
CA HIS A 49 -7.30 9.63 -13.19
C HIS A 49 -6.67 10.88 -13.84
N PHE A 50 -7.04 11.18 -15.09
CA PHE A 50 -6.54 12.35 -15.82
C PHE A 50 -7.27 13.61 -15.32
N GLU A 51 -6.85 14.15 -14.17
CA GLU A 51 -7.31 15.44 -13.67
C GLU A 51 -6.36 16.55 -14.11
N GLN A 52 -6.90 17.62 -14.71
CA GLN A 52 -6.14 18.68 -15.39
C GLN A 52 -5.15 19.46 -14.47
N ASP A 53 -5.29 19.33 -13.15
CA ASP A 53 -4.46 19.98 -12.13
C ASP A 53 -3.37 19.09 -11.48
N LYS A 54 -3.18 17.85 -11.96
CA LYS A 54 -2.17 16.92 -11.39
C LYS A 54 -0.89 16.86 -12.22
N ILE A 55 0.25 16.73 -11.54
CA ILE A 55 1.56 16.59 -12.18
C ILE A 55 1.57 15.26 -12.96
N LYS A 56 1.77 15.36 -14.27
CA LYS A 56 1.91 14.19 -15.13
C LYS A 56 3.27 13.54 -14.89
N LEU A 57 3.28 12.26 -14.56
CA LEU A 57 4.51 11.47 -14.49
C LEU A 57 4.83 10.97 -15.90
N GLU A 58 5.79 11.59 -16.58
CA GLU A 58 6.08 11.30 -17.99
C GLU A 58 7.11 10.20 -18.23
N SER A 59 7.93 9.91 -17.23
CA SER A 59 8.97 8.88 -17.32
C SER A 59 8.38 7.49 -17.07
N ASN A 60 8.45 6.63 -18.09
CA ASN A 60 8.07 5.22 -17.95
C ASN A 60 8.88 4.52 -16.85
N LEU A 61 10.16 4.87 -16.66
CA LEU A 61 10.98 4.32 -15.57
C LEU A 61 10.43 4.65 -14.19
N HIS A 62 9.88 5.86 -14.01
CA HIS A 62 9.26 6.24 -12.74
C HIS A 62 7.92 5.53 -12.54
N ILE A 63 7.14 5.36 -13.61
CA ILE A 63 5.89 4.60 -13.59
C ILE A 63 6.17 3.14 -13.21
N ASP A 64 7.13 2.50 -13.87
CA ASP A 64 7.54 1.13 -13.61
C ASP A 64 8.02 0.96 -12.17
N TYR A 65 8.85 1.87 -11.68
CA TYR A 65 9.30 1.86 -10.28
C TYR A 65 8.13 1.89 -9.28
N LEU A 66 7.16 2.79 -9.48
CA LEU A 66 6.00 2.89 -8.60
C LEU A 66 5.06 1.68 -8.73
N PHE A 67 4.92 1.15 -9.94
CA PHE A 67 4.18 -0.07 -10.19
C PHE A 67 4.79 -1.24 -9.43
N TYR A 68 6.09 -1.49 -9.58
CA TYR A 68 6.76 -2.58 -8.88
C TYR A 68 6.75 -2.41 -7.36
N ARG A 69 6.92 -1.18 -6.84
CA ARG A 69 6.76 -0.91 -5.39
C ARG A 69 5.38 -1.31 -4.89
N MET A 70 4.33 -0.92 -5.61
CA MET A 70 2.97 -1.28 -5.23
C MET A 70 2.70 -2.78 -5.38
N SER A 71 3.21 -3.41 -6.45
CA SER A 71 3.10 -4.86 -6.66
C SER A 71 3.76 -5.66 -5.54
N CYS A 72 4.96 -5.28 -5.11
CA CYS A 72 5.66 -5.92 -3.99
C CYS A 72 4.86 -5.81 -2.69
N LEU A 73 4.24 -4.66 -2.40
CA LEU A 73 3.37 -4.51 -1.22
C LEU A 73 2.12 -5.38 -1.29
N ILE A 74 1.46 -5.45 -2.44
CA ILE A 74 0.29 -6.31 -2.63
C ILE A 74 0.68 -7.78 -2.46
N HIS A 75 1.83 -8.18 -2.99
CA HIS A 75 2.38 -9.51 -2.81
C HIS A 75 2.62 -9.81 -1.33
N LEU A 76 3.32 -8.92 -0.61
CA LEU A 76 3.56 -9.04 0.83
C LEU A 76 2.26 -9.17 1.62
N CYS A 77 1.27 -8.32 1.34
CA CYS A 77 -0.05 -8.41 1.98
C CYS A 77 -0.69 -9.77 1.72
N THR A 78 -0.68 -10.23 0.47
CA THR A 78 -1.31 -11.49 0.07
C THR A 78 -0.66 -12.70 0.73
N GLU A 79 0.67 -12.76 0.74
CA GLU A 79 1.39 -13.87 1.36
C GLU A 79 1.24 -13.86 2.88
N SER A 80 1.29 -12.69 3.52
CA SER A 80 1.07 -12.56 4.96
C SER A 80 -0.34 -13.02 5.37
N LEU A 81 -1.35 -12.73 4.54
CA LEU A 81 -2.73 -13.18 4.76
C LEU A 81 -2.90 -14.70 4.58
N LYS A 82 -2.19 -15.31 3.63
CA LYS A 82 -2.19 -16.76 3.44
C LYS A 82 -1.53 -17.48 4.62
N ASN A 83 -0.37 -16.98 5.07
CA ASN A 83 0.38 -17.58 6.17
C ASN A 83 -0.31 -17.41 7.54
N LYS A 84 -1.31 -16.51 7.65
CA LYS A 84 -2.15 -16.37 8.85
C LYS A 84 -3.30 -17.39 8.91
N GLN A 85 -3.57 -18.15 7.84
CA GLN A 85 -4.56 -19.23 7.89
C GLN A 85 -3.93 -20.48 8.51
N PRO A 86 -4.62 -21.17 9.45
CA PRO A 86 -4.10 -22.35 10.15
C PRO A 86 -3.83 -23.54 9.21
#